data_AF-X1CS22-F1
#
_entry.id   AF-X1CS22-F1
#
_cell.length_a   1.000
_cell.length_b   1.000
_cell.length_c   1.000
_cell.angle_alpha   90.00
_cell.angle_beta   90.00
_cell.angle_gamma   90.00
#
_symmetry.space_group_name_H-M   'P 1'
#
loop_
_entity.id
_entity.type
_entity.pdbx_description
1 polymer ?
#
loop_
_entity_poly.entity_id
_entity_poly.type
_entity_poly.pdbx_seq_one_letter_code
_entity_poly.pdbx_strand_id
1 'polypeptide(L)'
;KRYFLVKDIDLDILEQVLKYCLKNDTLSFSNLNDTYTYFKRASHESNEIFKEIQRLDKKYQCVHEPLEVNERSLSVYKELIDKSKGALKGALI
;
A
#
# COMPACT_ATOMS: atom_id res chain seq x y z
N LYS A 1 -5.53 17.67 -16.45
CA LYS A 1 -4.86 16.40 -16.80
C LYS A 1 -5.95 15.41 -17.25
N ARG A 2 -5.80 14.68 -18.36
CA ARG A 2 -6.73 13.60 -18.73
C ARG A 2 -6.24 12.29 -18.12
N TYR A 3 -7.11 11.62 -17.37
CA TYR A 3 -6.76 10.39 -16.65
C TYR A 3 -7.07 9.13 -17.48
N PHE A 4 -8.06 9.21 -18.37
CA PHE A 4 -8.43 8.12 -19.27
C PHE A 4 -8.28 8.58 -20.71
N LEU A 5 -7.65 7.75 -21.54
CA LEU A 5 -7.67 7.87 -22.99
C LEU A 5 -8.73 6.89 -23.50
N VAL A 6 -9.59 7.33 -24.43
CA VAL A 6 -10.78 6.57 -24.87
C VAL A 6 -10.43 5.22 -25.53
N LYS A 7 -9.19 5.04 -25.96
CA LYS A 7 -8.71 3.77 -26.52
C LYS A 7 -8.35 2.82 -25.37
N ASP A 8 -8.99 1.66 -25.36
CA ASP A 8 -8.66 0.48 -24.55
C ASP A 8 -9.01 0.57 -23.04
N ILE A 9 -10.20 1.11 -22.75
CA ILE A 9 -10.82 1.00 -21.43
C ILE A 9 -11.61 -0.31 -21.37
N ASP A 10 -11.23 -1.16 -20.43
CA ASP A 10 -11.96 -2.37 -20.05
C ASP A 10 -13.04 -1.99 -19.04
N LEU A 11 -14.31 -2.17 -19.43
CA LEU A 11 -15.46 -1.77 -18.62
C LEU A 11 -15.64 -2.64 -17.38
N ASP A 12 -15.27 -3.93 -17.44
CA ASP A 12 -15.40 -4.84 -16.31
C ASP A 12 -14.40 -4.47 -15.21
N ILE A 13 -13.17 -4.14 -15.60
CA ILE A 13 -12.14 -3.63 -14.69
C ILE A 13 -12.58 -2.28 -14.12
N LEU A 14 -13.13 -1.40 -14.94
CA LEU A 14 -13.59 -0.09 -14.49
C LEU A 14 -14.73 -0.20 -13.46
N GLU A 15 -15.67 -1.14 -13.65
CA GLU A 15 -16.73 -1.39 -12.68
C GLU A 15 -16.19 -1.87 -11.33
N GLN A 16 -15.21 -2.77 -11.34
CA GLN A 16 -14.55 -3.24 -10.11
C GLN A 16 -13.83 -2.11 -9.37
N VAL A 17 -13.12 -1.26 -10.13
CA VAL A 17 -12.41 -0.09 -9.59
C VAL A 17 -13.39 0.89 -8.96
N LEU A 18 -14.52 1.17 -9.63
CA LEU A 18 -15.58 2.03 -9.09
C LEU A 18 -16.11 1.50 -7.76
N LYS A 19 -16.43 0.21 -7.69
CA LYS A 19 -16.89 -0.43 -6.44
C LYS A 19 -15.85 -0.33 -5.33
N TYR A 20 -14.57 -0.52 -5.66
CA TYR A 20 -13.47 -0.40 -4.70
C TYR A 20 -13.32 1.02 -4.16
N CYS A 21 -13.29 2.03 -5.03
CA CYS A 21 -13.15 3.42 -4.61
C CYS A 21 -14.33 3.91 -3.77
N LEU A 22 -15.56 3.52 -4.13
CA LEU A 22 -16.77 3.82 -3.35
C LEU A 22 -16.72 3.15 -1.96
N LYS A 23 -16.31 1.88 -1.89
CA LYS A 23 -16.22 1.15 -0.61
C LYS A 23 -15.22 1.77 0.38
N ASN A 24 -14.18 2.43 -0.13
CA ASN A 24 -13.10 2.99 0.68
C ASN A 24 -13.18 4.51 0.85
N ASP A 25 -14.25 5.16 0.40
CA ASP A 25 -14.40 6.63 0.40
C ASP A 25 -13.21 7.36 -0.28
N THR A 26 -12.60 6.71 -1.28
CA THR A 26 -11.44 7.24 -2.03
C THR A 26 -11.81 7.70 -3.43
N LEU A 27 -13.09 8.00 -3.71
CA LEU A 27 -13.53 8.36 -5.06
C LEU A 27 -12.91 9.70 -5.53
N SER A 28 -11.94 9.60 -6.43
CA SER A 28 -11.37 10.72 -7.18
C SER A 28 -10.86 10.23 -8.54
N PHE A 29 -10.72 11.11 -9.54
CA PHE A 29 -10.20 10.72 -10.85
C PHE A 29 -8.76 10.17 -10.79
N SER A 30 -7.93 10.67 -9.85
CA SER A 30 -6.59 10.13 -9.64
C SER A 30 -6.66 8.71 -9.10
N ASN A 31 -7.42 8.51 -8.01
CA ASN A 31 -7.54 7.20 -7.39
C ASN A 31 -8.19 6.19 -8.33
N LEU A 32 -9.15 6.61 -9.15
CA LEU A 32 -9.75 5.77 -10.18
C LEU A 32 -8.71 5.31 -11.20
N ASN A 33 -7.85 6.21 -11.69
CA ASN A 33 -6.80 5.87 -12.65
C ASN A 33 -5.72 4.96 -12.06
N ASP A 34 -5.27 5.27 -10.85
CA ASP A 34 -4.22 4.52 -10.17
C ASP A 34 -4.70 3.11 -9.83
N THR A 35 -5.93 3.01 -9.30
CA THR A 35 -6.58 1.72 -9.01
C THR A 35 -6.89 0.95 -10.29
N TYR A 36 -7.36 1.61 -11.36
CA TYR A 36 -7.57 0.96 -12.66
C TYR A 36 -6.28 0.39 -13.24
N THR A 37 -5.18 1.12 -13.14
CA THR A 37 -3.86 0.63 -13.58
C THR A 37 -3.43 -0.60 -12.78
N TYR A 38 -3.69 -0.62 -11.48
CA TYR A 38 -3.42 -1.77 -10.62
C TYR A 38 -4.27 -2.99 -11.03
N PHE A 39 -5.59 -2.83 -11.16
CA PHE A 39 -6.49 -3.94 -11.53
C PHE A 39 -6.20 -4.48 -12.93
N LYS A 40 -5.85 -3.60 -13.89
CA LYS A 40 -5.45 -4.00 -15.25
C LYS A 40 -4.16 -4.82 -15.26
N ARG A 41 -3.19 -4.50 -14.39
CA ARG A 41 -1.99 -5.33 -14.24
C ARG A 41 -2.33 -6.67 -13.59
N ALA A 42 -3.10 -6.66 -12.51
CA ALA A 42 -3.48 -7.87 -11.79
C ALA A 42 -4.28 -8.86 -12.66
N SER A 43 -5.14 -8.38 -13.58
CA SER A 43 -5.87 -9.24 -14.50
C SER A 43 -4.95 -9.93 -15.51
N HIS A 44 -3.95 -9.21 -16.06
CA HIS A 44 -2.92 -9.78 -16.93
C HIS A 44 -1.96 -10.72 -16.18
N GLU A 45 -1.56 -10.35 -14.97
CA GLU A 45 -0.63 -11.09 -14.13
C GLU A 45 -1.24 -12.34 -13.47
N SER A 46 -2.57 -12.50 -13.47
CA SER A 46 -3.21 -13.74 -12.98
C SER A 46 -2.74 -15.00 -13.72
N ASN A 47 -2.24 -14.87 -14.95
CA ASN A 47 -1.62 -15.97 -15.71
C ASN A 47 -0.12 -16.17 -15.42
N GLU A 48 0.57 -15.17 -14.86
CA GLU A 48 2.03 -15.15 -14.64
C GLU A 48 2.40 -15.33 -13.15
N ILE A 49 1.65 -14.76 -12.21
CA ILE A 49 1.88 -14.82 -10.74
C ILE A 49 1.85 -16.26 -10.21
N PHE A 50 1.02 -17.13 -10.78
CA PHE A 50 1.01 -18.56 -10.41
C PHE A 50 2.34 -19.27 -10.71
N LYS A 51 3.17 -18.74 -11.63
CA LYS A 51 4.53 -19.25 -11.89
C LYS A 51 5.56 -18.65 -10.94
N GLU A 52 5.37 -17.42 -10.47
CA GLU A 52 6.36 -16.72 -9.65
C GLU A 52 6.27 -17.07 -8.16
N ILE A 53 5.07 -17.32 -7.62
CA ILE A 53 4.88 -17.74 -6.22
C ILE A 53 5.42 -19.18 -5.97
N GLN A 54 5.50 -20.03 -7.00
CA GLN A 54 6.17 -21.34 -6.87
C GLN A 54 7.70 -21.23 -6.69
N ARG A 55 8.31 -20.07 -6.94
CA ARG A 55 9.76 -19.86 -6.84
C ARG A 55 10.24 -19.28 -5.51
N LEU A 56 9.35 -18.90 -4.59
CA LEU A 56 9.77 -18.62 -3.23
C LEU A 56 9.98 -19.96 -2.51
N ASP A 57 11.09 -20.60 -2.86
CA ASP A 57 11.61 -21.81 -2.24
C ASP A 57 11.58 -21.62 -0.71
N LYS A 58 10.97 -22.57 -0.01
CA LYS A 58 10.92 -22.63 1.47
C LYS A 58 12.31 -22.64 2.11
N LYS A 59 13.37 -22.73 1.31
CA LYS A 59 14.78 -22.60 1.69
C LYS A 59 15.32 -21.18 1.48
N TYR A 60 14.59 -20.13 1.85
CA TYR A 60 15.20 -18.81 1.99
C TYR A 60 16.21 -18.88 3.16
N GLN A 61 17.43 -19.34 2.87
CA GLN A 61 18.59 -19.30 3.75
C GLN A 61 19.14 -17.89 3.66
N CYS A 62 18.58 -16.99 4.46
CA CYS A 62 19.14 -15.67 4.64
C CYS A 62 20.59 -15.85 5.13
N VAL A 63 21.56 -15.42 4.31
CA VAL A 63 23.01 -15.48 4.61
C VAL A 63 23.41 -14.39 5.62
N HIS A 64 22.46 -13.53 6.01
CA HIS A 64 22.72 -12.45 6.94
C HIS A 64 22.55 -12.91 8.39
N GLU A 65 23.53 -12.58 9.21
CA GLU A 65 23.46 -12.74 10.65
C GLU A 65 22.26 -11.94 11.19
N PRO A 66 21.43 -12.53 12.07
CA PRO A 66 20.30 -11.82 12.66
C PRO A 66 20.77 -10.52 13.32
N LEU A 67 20.14 -9.41 12.96
CA LEU A 67 20.40 -8.14 13.64
C LEU A 67 19.89 -8.24 15.09
N GLU A 68 20.78 -7.96 16.05
CA GLU A 68 20.41 -7.85 17.46
C GLU A 68 19.56 -6.58 17.65
N VAL A 69 18.25 -6.74 17.51
CA VAL A 69 17.27 -5.70 17.79
C VAL A 69 16.92 -5.74 19.26
N ASN A 70 17.26 -4.69 20.00
CA ASN A 70 16.78 -4.53 21.37
C ASN A 70 15.28 -4.21 21.33
N GLU A 71 14.46 -4.96 22.04
CA GLU A 71 13.04 -4.65 22.22
C GLU A 71 12.92 -3.33 22.98
N ARG A 72 12.63 -2.24 22.26
CA ARG A 72 12.22 -1.01 22.92
C ARG A 72 10.89 -1.29 23.63
N SER A 73 10.88 -1.22 24.96
CA SER A 73 9.66 -1.35 25.73
C SER A 73 8.64 -0.30 25.27
N LEU A 74 7.35 -0.67 25.30
CA LEU A 74 6.26 0.24 24.94
C LEU A 74 6.28 1.56 25.74
N SER A 75 6.95 1.58 26.90
CA SER A 75 7.15 2.80 27.70
C SER A 75 8.00 3.84 26.96
N VAL A 76 9.02 3.44 26.19
CA VAL A 76 9.85 4.36 25.40
C VAL A 76 9.00 5.10 24.36
N TYR A 77 8.08 4.39 23.70
CA TYR A 77 7.17 5.00 22.72
C TYR A 77 6.16 5.93 23.39
N LYS A 78 5.63 5.55 24.56
CA LYS A 78 4.73 6.42 25.35
C LYS A 78 5.42 7.73 25.74
N GLU A 79 6.65 7.66 26.25
CA GLU A 79 7.41 8.87 26.60
C GLU A 79 7.66 9.80 25.42
N LEU A 80 7.98 9.25 24.24
CA LEU A 80 8.19 10.06 23.03
C LEU A 80 6.89 10.75 22.57
N ILE A 81 5.75 10.05 22.66
CA ILE A 81 4.44 10.60 22.34
C ILE A 81 4.03 11.68 23.36
N ASP A 82 4.32 11.50 24.64
CA ASP A 82 4.00 12.48 25.67
C ASP A 82 4.88 13.73 25.56
N LYS A 83 6.18 13.56 25.24
CA LYS A 83 7.10 14.67 24.95
C LYS A 83 6.67 15.48 23.72
N SER A 84 6.20 14.83 22.65
CA SER A 84 5.73 15.54 21.44
C SER A 84 4.44 16.33 21.68
N LYS A 85 3.56 15.85 22.56
CA LYS A 85 2.36 16.59 22.99
C LYS A 85 2.68 17.80 23.88
N GLY A 86 3.72 17.71 24.71
CA GLY A 86 4.20 18.84 25.52
C GLY A 86 4.79 19.98 24.70
N ALA A 87 5.51 19.65 23.61
CA ALA A 87 6.12 20.64 22.72
C ALA A 87 5.11 21.52 21.97
N LEU A 88 3.92 20.99 21.66
CA LEU A 88 2.83 21.74 21.00
C LEU A 88 2.17 22.79 21.91
N LYS A 89 2.28 22.67 23.24
CA LYS A 89 1.75 23.66 24.19
C LYS A 89 2.71 24.81 24.50
N GLY A 90 4.00 24.67 24.18
CA GLY A 90 5.02 25.70 24.42
C GLY A 90 5.22 26.71 23.28
N ALA A 91 4.59 26.49 22.12
CA ALA A 91 4.78 27.32 20.92
C ALA A 91 3.66 28.35 20.68
N LEU A 92 2.84 28.63 21.69
CA LEU A 92 1.68 29.56 21.63
C LEU A 92 1.75 30.67 22.69
N ILE A 93 2.94 31.17 23.02
CA ILE A 93 3.13 32.41 23.78
C ILE A 93 4.01 33.35 22.98
#